data_AF-A0A920J2P7-F1
#
_entry.id   AF-A0A920J2P7-F1
#
_cell.length_a   1.000
_cell.length_b   1.000
_cell.length_c   1.000
_cell.angle_alpha   90.00
_cell.angle_beta   90.00
_cell.angle_gamma   90.00
#
_symmetry.space_group_name_H-M   'P 1'
#
loop_
_entity.id
_entity.type
_entity.pdbx_description
1 polymer ?
#
loop_
_entity_poly.entity_id
_entity_poly.type
_entity_poly.pdbx_seq_one_letter_code
_entity_poly.pdbx_strand_id
1 'polypeptide(L)'
;MELTPYSRKTLKFKNLGLTIIDEQHRFGVHQRFSLFDKGIEGNESPHQLIMTATPIPRTLAMTVYGSLDTSVIDELPPGRNRFHFI
;
A
#
# COMPACT_ATOMS: atom_id res chain seq x y z
N MET A 1 -6.50 24.61 -23.53
CA MET A 1 -6.55 23.14 -23.54
C MET A 1 -5.29 22.66 -22.84
N GLU A 2 -5.27 22.73 -21.52
CA GLU A 2 -4.20 22.17 -20.68
C GLU A 2 -4.86 21.28 -19.64
N LEU A 3 -4.48 20.01 -19.63
CA LEU A 3 -4.93 19.02 -18.65
C LEU A 3 -4.27 19.38 -17.31
N THR A 4 -5.05 19.93 -16.38
CA THR A 4 -4.60 20.19 -15.01
C THR A 4 -4.28 18.86 -14.30
N PRO A 5 -3.11 18.71 -13.64
CA PRO A 5 -2.70 17.44 -13.07
C PRO A 5 -3.54 17.15 -11.83
N TYR A 6 -4.39 16.12 -11.91
CA TYR A 6 -5.13 15.50 -10.81
C TYR A 6 -5.59 16.46 -9.70
N SER A 7 -6.72 17.13 -9.94
CA SER A 7 -7.57 17.65 -8.85
C SER A 7 -7.72 16.56 -7.78
N ARG A 8 -7.15 16.78 -6.60
CA ARG A 8 -7.27 15.89 -5.44
C ARG A 8 -8.71 15.99 -4.94
N LYS A 9 -9.60 15.28 -5.62
CA LYS A 9 -11.02 15.20 -5.30
C LYS A 9 -11.12 14.64 -3.87
N THR A 10 -11.83 15.34 -3.00
CA THR A 10 -12.13 14.83 -1.65
C THR A 10 -13.09 13.66 -1.78
N LEU A 11 -12.55 12.45 -1.87
CA LEU A 11 -13.32 11.21 -1.95
C LEU A 11 -13.88 10.87 -0.57
N LYS A 12 -15.20 10.79 -0.47
CA LYS A 12 -15.91 10.22 0.68
C LYS A 12 -16.34 8.80 0.31
N PHE A 13 -15.93 7.84 1.11
CA PHE A 13 -16.36 6.45 0.97
C PHE A 13 -17.66 6.25 1.75
N LYS A 14 -18.53 5.36 1.26
CA LYS A 14 -19.80 5.03 1.94
C LYS A 14 -19.59 4.00 3.06
N ASN A 15 -18.69 3.04 2.84
CA ASN A 15 -18.24 2.04 3.79
C ASN A 15 -16.91 1.49 3.27
N LEU A 16 -15.78 1.92 3.83
CA LEU A 16 -14.45 1.51 3.40
C LEU A 16 -14.01 0.30 4.24
N GLY A 17 -14.17 -0.91 3.69
CA GLY A 17 -13.81 -2.15 4.40
C GLY A 17 -12.38 -2.66 4.15
N LEU A 18 -11.75 -2.25 3.05
CA LEU A 18 -10.41 -2.72 2.64
C LEU A 18 -9.68 -1.63 1.86
N THR A 19 -8.40 -1.44 2.20
CA THR A 19 -7.46 -0.59 1.47
C THR A 19 -6.28 -1.45 1.00
N ILE A 20 -5.97 -1.38 -0.29
CA ILE A 20 -4.81 -2.05 -0.88
C ILE A 20 -3.83 -0.98 -1.35
N ILE A 21 -2.58 -1.07 -0.89
CA ILE A 21 -1.49 -0.16 -1.27
C ILE A 21 -0.45 -0.98 -2.00
N ASP A 22 -0.22 -0.68 -3.28
CA ASP A 22 0.84 -1.28 -4.08
C ASP A 22 2.02 -0.32 -4.22
N GLU A 23 3.24 -0.86 -4.21
CA GLU A 23 4.49 -0.09 -4.20
C GLU A 23 4.48 1.09 -3.20
N GLN A 24 4.13 0.75 -1.96
CA GLN A 24 4.27 1.55 -0.75
C GLN A 24 5.41 2.58 -0.71
N HIS A 25 6.58 2.30 -1.29
CA HIS A 25 7.75 3.19 -1.29
C HIS A 25 7.51 4.47 -2.11
N ARG A 26 6.55 4.43 -3.05
CA ARG A 26 6.11 5.60 -3.81
C ARG A 26 5.12 6.47 -3.03
N PHE A 27 4.59 5.98 -1.92
CA PHE A 27 3.58 6.68 -1.13
C PHE A 27 4.20 7.30 0.13
N GLY A 28 4.08 8.63 0.23
CA GLY A 28 4.46 9.34 1.44
C GLY A 28 3.68 8.85 2.67
N VAL A 29 4.31 8.90 3.84
CA VAL A 29 3.70 8.51 5.13
C VAL A 29 2.31 9.14 5.31
N HIS A 30 2.18 10.45 5.04
CA HIS A 30 0.93 11.19 5.20
C HIS A 30 -0.22 10.75 4.28
N GLN A 31 0.07 10.28 3.06
CA GLN A 31 -0.99 9.81 2.16
C GLN A 31 -1.63 8.51 2.69
N ARG A 32 -0.84 7.68 3.36
CA ARG A 32 -1.32 6.41 3.92
C ARG A 32 -2.18 6.62 5.14
N PHE A 33 -1.76 7.50 6.05
CA PHE A 33 -2.62 7.95 7.15
C PHE A 33 -3.94 8.54 6.63
N SER A 34 -3.91 9.34 5.56
CA SER A 34 -5.14 9.89 4.99
C SER A 34 -6.10 8.85 4.39
N LEU A 35 -5.62 7.65 4.04
CA LEU A 35 -6.48 6.54 3.58
C LEU A 35 -7.08 5.79 4.77
N PHE A 36 -6.28 5.58 5.81
CA PHE A 36 -6.75 5.01 7.07
C PHE A 36 -7.83 5.90 7.70
N ASP A 37 -7.55 7.19 7.87
CA ASP A 37 -8.46 8.17 8.50
C ASP A 37 -9.79 8.33 7.75
N LYS A 38 -9.81 8.07 6.43
CA LYS A 38 -11.04 8.17 5.60
C LYS A 38 -12.00 7.00 5.78
N GLY A 39 -11.55 5.88 6.34
CA GLY A 39 -12.36 4.69 6.53
C GLY A 39 -12.77 4.44 7.98
N ILE A 40 -12.31 5.26 8.93
CA ILE A 40 -12.69 5.12 10.33
C ILE A 40 -14.13 5.64 10.50
N GLU A 41 -15.07 4.73 10.65
CA GLU A 41 -16.43 5.02 11.11
C GLU A 41 -16.66 4.33 12.47
N GLY A 42 -16.73 5.13 13.53
CA GLY A 42 -16.90 4.60 14.89
C GLY A 42 -15.71 3.74 15.33
N ASN A 43 -15.97 2.46 15.59
CA ASN A 43 -14.97 1.47 16.02
C ASN A 43 -14.46 0.58 14.86
N GLU A 44 -14.93 0.82 13.64
CA GLU A 44 -14.56 0.06 12.46
C GLU A 44 -13.41 0.77 11.74
N SER A 45 -12.40 -0.02 11.33
CA SER A 45 -11.29 0.47 10.53
C SER A 45 -11.12 -0.44 9.31
N PRO A 46 -10.74 0.10 8.14
CA PRO A 46 -10.52 -0.70 6.96
C PRO A 46 -9.36 -1.66 7.18
N HIS A 47 -9.51 -2.90 6.72
CA HIS A 47 -8.38 -3.81 6.58
C HIS A 47 -7.35 -3.18 5.64
N GLN A 48 -6.06 -3.36 5.94
CA GLN A 48 -4.98 -2.84 5.10
C GLN A 48 -4.13 -3.98 4.56
N LEU A 49 -4.01 -4.04 3.23
CA LEU A 49 -3.08 -4.90 2.53
C LEU A 49 -2.02 -4.03 1.86
N ILE A 50 -0.76 -4.23 2.24
CA ILE A 50 0.38 -3.52 1.66
C ILE A 50 1.18 -4.51 0.83
N MET A 51 1.43 -4.19 -0.44
CA MET A 51 2.19 -4.99 -1.38
C MET A 51 3.39 -4.19 -1.89
N THR A 52 4.48 -4.90 -2.17
CA THR A 52 5.68 -4.33 -2.79
C THR A 52 6.52 -5.40 -3.45
N ALA A 53 7.20 -5.04 -4.53
CA ALA A 53 8.20 -5.89 -5.16
C ALA A 53 9.54 -5.91 -4.39
N THR A 54 9.78 -4.91 -3.54
CA THR A 54 11.03 -4.79 -2.78
C THR A 54 10.86 -5.34 -1.37
N PRO A 55 11.73 -6.25 -0.89
CA PRO A 55 11.64 -6.73 0.47
C PRO A 55 11.78 -5.56 1.46
N ILE A 56 10.69 -5.17 2.12
CA ILE A 56 10.74 -4.17 3.19
C ILE A 56 11.52 -4.79 4.34
N PRO A 57 12.56 -4.12 4.86
CA PRO A 57 13.29 -4.62 6.02
C PRO A 57 12.30 -4.91 7.17
N ARG A 58 12.33 -6.13 7.72
CA ARG A 58 11.43 -6.58 8.79
C ARG A 58 11.39 -5.61 9.99
N THR A 59 12.52 -5.01 10.32
CA THR A 59 12.62 -3.99 11.37
C THR A 59 11.86 -2.71 11.02
N LEU A 60 11.86 -2.29 9.76
CA LEU A 60 11.06 -1.14 9.30
C LEU A 60 9.56 -1.46 9.36
N ALA A 61 9.18 -2.71 9.03
CA ALA A 61 7.81 -3.20 9.20
C ALA A 61 7.33 -3.05 10.65
N MET A 62 8.13 -3.57 11.59
CA MET A 62 7.82 -3.53 13.03
C MET A 62 7.80 -2.12 13.64
N THR A 63 8.75 -1.26 13.25
CA THR A 63 8.89 0.08 13.86
C THR A 63 7.90 1.11 13.29
N VAL A 64 7.64 1.08 11.98
CA VAL A 64 6.81 2.11 11.31
C VAL A 64 5.35 1.68 11.22
N TYR A 65 5.08 0.38 11.12
CA TYR A 65 3.73 -0.14 10.88
C TYR A 65 3.23 -1.04 12.01
N GLY A 66 4.00 -1.19 13.09
CA GLY A 66 3.64 -2.01 14.24
C GLY A 66 3.70 -3.50 13.91
N SER A 67 2.81 -4.28 14.53
CA SER A 67 2.75 -5.74 14.37
C SER A 67 2.05 -6.14 13.06
N LEU A 68 2.49 -5.62 11.92
CA LEU A 68 2.00 -6.12 10.63
C LEU A 68 2.45 -7.57 10.44
N ASP A 69 1.50 -8.45 10.16
CA ASP A 69 1.79 -9.80 9.69
C ASP A 69 2.33 -9.73 8.25
N THR A 70 3.54 -10.27 8.05
CA THR A 70 4.24 -10.20 6.76
C THR A 70 4.24 -11.56 6.07
N SER A 71 3.76 -11.61 4.83
CA SER A 71 3.91 -12.77 3.93
C SER A 71 4.87 -12.43 2.79
N VAL A 72 5.69 -13.38 2.37
CA VAL A 72 6.63 -13.22 1.25
C VAL A 72 6.21 -14.16 0.11
N ILE A 73 6.25 -13.66 -1.12
CA ILE A 73 6.00 -14.44 -2.34
C ILE A 73 7.32 -14.49 -3.11
N ASP A 74 8.05 -15.57 -2.92
CA ASP A 74 9.44 -15.76 -3.34
C ASP A 74 9.54 -16.43 -4.72
N GLU A 75 8.43 -17.02 -5.17
CA GLU A 75 8.38 -17.81 -6.39
C GLU A 75 8.16 -16.94 -7.62
N LEU A 76 8.92 -17.23 -8.67
CA LEU A 76 8.70 -16.62 -9.98
C LEU A 76 7.46 -17.27 -10.61
N PRO A 77 6.55 -16.49 -11.22
CA PRO A 77 5.44 -17.06 -11.98
C PRO A 77 5.98 -17.96 -13.12
N PRO A 78 5.24 -19.02 -13.48
CA PRO A 78 5.68 -19.97 -14.50
C PRO A 78 5.98 -19.25 -15.82
N GLY A 79 7.11 -19.61 -16.45
CA GLY A 79 7.56 -19.00 -17.70
C GLY A 79 8.40 -17.72 -17.54
N ARG A 80 8.65 -17.24 -16.31
CA ARG A 80 9.52 -16.09 -16.07
C ARG A 80 10.99 -16.50 -15.94
N ASN A 81 11.79 -16.19 -16.96
CA ASN A 81 13.24 -16.41 -16.94
C ASN A 81 13.93 -15.35 -16.08
N ARG A 82 14.95 -15.75 -15.29
CA ARG A 82 15.79 -14.80 -14.58
C ARG A 82 16.52 -13.90 -15.59
N PHE A 83 16.44 -12.59 -15.39
CA PHE A 83 17.25 -11.65 -16.16
C PHE A 83 18.72 -11.92 -15.87
N HIS A 84 19.48 -12.28 -16.90
CA HIS A 84 20.93 -12.38 -16.85
C HIS A 84 21.50 -11.03 -17.25
N PHE A 85 22.16 -10.36 -16.31
CA PHE A 85 22.91 -9.14 -16.61
C PHE A 85 24.26 -9.56 -17.22
N ILE A 86 24.52 -9.06 -18.43
CA ILE A 86 25.82 -9.20 -19.14
C ILE A 86 26.86 -8.22 -18.59
#